data_AF-A0A9R0ABK8-F1
#
_entry.id   AF-A0A9R0ABK8-F1
#
_cell.length_a   1.000
_cell.length_b   1.000
_cell.length_c   1.000
_cell.angle_alpha   90.00
_cell.angle_beta   90.00
_cell.angle_gamma   90.00
#
_symmetry.space_group_name_H-M   'P 1'
#
loop_
_entity.id
_entity.type
_entity.pdbx_description
1 polymer ?
#
loop_
_entity_poly.entity_id
_entity_poly.type
_entity_poly.pdbx_seq_one_letter_code
_entity_poly.pdbx_strand_id
1 'polypeptide(L)'
;MNAFITCLAACLLHMVSSTPTSISWCYHKPSCSDVAWPIIAEKYCNGTRQSPVDIVTTNVQANTNLTAFTFTGYNDNATLTEIKNTGTTIQVTLDHKKMHVEGGDLPGLFASTEFHLHWGNGSTTPGSEHSVNGKRYPMELHIVNKAERNGSVPSDSILAALGIFIEASNDTGKPESWKTLTSYLAKIASAEDKTRVSNKLTMDDLLSGVDRTKYYRYLGSLTTPNCDEGVIWTIFKDPIKVSRDLIDLFTTTVYINKTSNSPLMTNTFRGVQPINGRIVMSQIADTKITGLIKPTSGTKTTSLIKPTSGTKTTSLIKPTSGTKTTSLIKPTSGTKTTSLIKPTSGTKTTGLIKPKWGMKTTRILKPTSTATNLSQAFIFPFLSVILLYCILPL
;
A
#
# COMPACT_ATOMS: atom_id res chain seq x y z
N MET A 1 -8.23 77.12 38.46
CA MET A 1 -6.95 76.38 38.48
C MET A 1 -7.29 74.89 38.47
N ASN A 2 -6.99 74.24 37.33
CA ASN A 2 -6.94 72.81 37.02
C ASN A 2 -8.12 71.87 37.35
N ALA A 3 -8.92 71.57 36.33
CA ALA A 3 -9.64 70.31 36.21
C ALA A 3 -8.87 69.39 35.25
N PHE A 4 -8.45 68.22 35.73
CA PHE A 4 -7.76 67.19 34.96
C PHE A 4 -8.74 66.45 34.06
N ILE A 5 -8.53 66.50 32.74
CA ILE A 5 -9.18 65.62 31.76
C ILE A 5 -8.23 64.46 31.48
N THR A 6 -8.60 63.26 31.94
CA THR A 6 -7.94 62.00 31.58
C THR A 6 -8.34 61.61 30.17
N CYS A 7 -7.36 61.57 29.26
CA CYS A 7 -7.52 61.12 27.88
C CYS A 7 -7.44 59.59 27.82
N LEU A 8 -8.55 58.93 27.48
CA LEU A 8 -8.61 57.50 27.17
C LEU A 8 -8.07 57.27 25.75
N ALA A 9 -6.85 56.76 25.65
CA ALA A 9 -6.29 56.28 24.39
C ALA A 9 -6.93 54.91 24.05
N ALA A 10 -7.86 54.92 23.10
CA ALA A 10 -8.39 53.69 22.52
C ALA A 10 -7.34 53.06 21.59
N CYS A 11 -6.68 51.99 22.07
CA CYS A 11 -5.87 51.12 21.22
C CYS A 11 -6.78 50.33 20.26
N LEU A 12 -6.99 50.87 19.06
CA LEU A 12 -7.56 50.14 17.93
C LEU A 12 -6.53 49.10 17.44
N LEU A 13 -6.57 47.91 18.05
CA LEU A 13 -5.96 46.70 17.48
C LEU A 13 -6.67 46.41 16.15
N HIS A 14 -6.04 46.85 15.06
CA HIS A 14 -6.42 46.43 13.72
C HIS A 14 -6.12 44.93 13.62
N MET A 15 -7.15 44.11 13.76
CA MET A 15 -7.12 42.71 13.33
C MET A 15 -6.95 42.70 11.82
N VAL A 16 -5.70 42.67 11.36
CA VAL A 16 -5.36 42.43 9.95
C VAL A 16 -5.73 40.97 9.68
N SER A 17 -6.95 40.76 9.18
CA SER A 17 -7.33 39.50 8.54
C SER A 17 -6.50 39.38 7.26
N SER A 18 -5.37 38.66 7.35
CA SER A 18 -4.61 38.29 6.17
C SER A 18 -5.45 37.26 5.39
N THR A 19 -6.05 37.69 4.29
CA THR A 19 -6.56 36.74 3.29
C THR A 19 -5.37 35.88 2.83
N PRO A 20 -5.46 34.54 2.85
CA PRO A 20 -4.37 33.72 2.33
C PRO A 20 -4.23 34.04 0.84
N THR A 21 -3.11 34.67 0.47
CA THR A 21 -2.73 34.87 -0.93
C THR A 21 -2.62 33.49 -1.56
N SER A 22 -3.52 33.16 -2.50
CA SER A 22 -3.41 31.93 -3.27
C SER A 22 -2.11 31.97 -4.07
N ILE A 23 -1.17 31.11 -3.71
CA ILE A 23 0.09 31.00 -4.43
C ILE A 23 -0.23 30.47 -5.83
N SER A 24 0.07 31.26 -6.87
CA SER A 24 -0.13 30.82 -8.25
C SER A 24 0.94 29.79 -8.61
N TRP A 25 0.53 28.54 -8.84
CA TRP A 25 1.42 27.43 -9.14
C TRP A 25 0.94 26.64 -10.37
N CYS A 26 1.84 25.86 -10.96
CA CYS A 26 1.55 25.01 -12.11
C CYS A 26 2.54 23.83 -12.19
N TYR A 27 2.38 22.94 -13.17
CA TYR A 27 3.41 21.97 -13.56
C TYR A 27 4.14 22.36 -14.86
N HIS A 28 3.42 22.99 -15.80
CA HIS A 28 3.83 23.11 -17.20
C HIS A 28 4.76 24.30 -17.51
N LYS A 29 5.01 25.23 -16.58
CA LYS A 29 5.92 26.37 -16.79
C LYS A 29 7.04 26.38 -15.76
N PRO A 30 8.30 26.60 -16.14
CA PRO A 30 9.42 26.68 -15.20
C PRO A 30 9.18 27.64 -14.03
N SER A 31 8.59 28.81 -14.31
CA SER A 31 8.35 29.87 -13.32
C SER A 31 7.37 29.51 -12.20
N CYS A 32 6.52 28.49 -12.40
CA CYS A 32 5.54 28.04 -11.40
C CYS A 32 5.54 26.52 -11.17
N SER A 33 6.48 25.79 -11.77
CA SER A 33 6.67 24.34 -11.66
C SER A 33 7.11 23.90 -10.27
N ASP A 34 7.11 22.59 -10.03
CA ASP A 34 7.56 21.98 -8.77
C ASP A 34 8.97 22.39 -8.34
N VAL A 35 9.86 22.63 -9.30
CA VAL A 35 11.21 23.16 -9.07
C VAL A 35 11.18 24.58 -8.48
N ALA A 36 10.17 25.38 -8.82
CA ALA A 36 9.99 26.74 -8.32
C ALA A 36 9.21 26.80 -6.99
N TRP A 37 8.46 25.76 -6.62
CA TRP A 37 7.63 25.78 -5.40
C TRP A 37 8.39 26.08 -4.11
N PRO A 38 9.61 25.57 -3.86
CA PRO A 38 10.39 25.97 -2.69
C PRO A 38 10.70 27.47 -2.60
N ILE A 39 10.57 28.20 -3.71
CA ILE A 39 10.78 29.65 -3.78
C ILE A 39 9.44 30.38 -3.70
N ILE A 40 8.46 30.00 -4.53
CA ILE A 40 7.16 30.72 -4.60
C ILE A 40 6.19 30.38 -3.47
N ALA A 41 6.45 29.28 -2.77
CA ALA A 41 5.69 28.79 -1.62
C ALA A 41 6.65 28.43 -0.46
N GLU A 42 7.70 29.23 -0.27
CA GLU A 42 8.84 28.94 0.61
C GLU A 42 8.43 28.46 2.00
N LYS A 43 7.45 29.13 2.62
CA LYS A 43 6.97 28.83 3.97
C LYS A 43 6.61 27.35 4.18
N TYR A 44 6.19 26.66 3.12
CA TYR A 44 5.70 25.29 3.25
C TYR A 44 6.42 24.29 2.33
N CYS A 45 6.85 24.70 1.14
CA CYS A 45 7.41 23.77 0.15
C CYS A 45 8.93 23.55 0.28
N ASN A 46 9.61 24.28 1.17
CA ASN A 46 11.04 24.08 1.50
C ASN A 46 11.25 23.32 2.82
N GLY A 47 10.24 22.58 3.27
CA GLY A 47 10.31 21.77 4.49
C GLY A 47 11.24 20.56 4.37
N THR A 48 11.59 19.94 5.50
CA THR A 48 12.51 18.79 5.55
C THR A 48 11.79 17.44 5.49
N ARG A 49 10.47 17.42 5.60
CA ARG A 49 9.62 16.22 5.60
C ARG A 49 8.67 16.21 4.39
N GLN A 50 9.13 16.76 3.28
CA GLN A 50 8.35 16.86 2.05
C GLN A 50 8.13 15.49 1.37
N SER A 51 7.07 15.43 0.57
CA SER A 51 6.68 14.31 -0.30
C SER A 51 6.63 14.78 -1.76
N PRO A 52 6.77 13.87 -2.74
CA PRO A 52 6.97 12.42 -2.62
C PRO A 52 8.43 12.06 -2.28
N VAL A 53 8.72 10.77 -2.04
CA VAL A 53 10.09 10.26 -1.81
C VAL A 53 10.40 9.04 -2.68
N ASP A 54 11.69 8.75 -2.90
CA ASP A 54 12.13 7.44 -3.35
C ASP A 54 12.21 6.46 -2.17
N ILE A 55 11.53 5.32 -2.31
CA ILE A 55 11.51 4.25 -1.31
C ILE A 55 12.65 3.29 -1.63
N VAL A 56 13.77 3.49 -0.95
CA VAL A 56 14.94 2.60 -1.03
C VAL A 56 14.68 1.37 -0.17
N THR A 57 14.34 0.24 -0.80
CA THR A 57 13.81 -0.95 -0.11
C THR A 57 14.79 -1.58 0.87
N THR A 58 16.11 -1.41 0.66
CA THR A 58 17.14 -1.90 1.58
C THR A 58 17.18 -1.13 2.90
N ASN A 59 16.64 0.09 2.94
CA ASN A 59 16.61 0.95 4.12
C ASN A 59 15.27 0.89 4.84
N VAL A 60 14.28 0.16 4.29
CA VAL A 60 12.95 0.03 4.88
C VAL A 60 13.02 -0.77 6.16
N GLN A 61 12.49 -0.21 7.24
CA GLN A 61 12.45 -0.87 8.54
C GLN A 61 11.16 -1.65 8.73
N ALA A 62 11.26 -2.84 9.33
CA ALA A 62 10.09 -3.63 9.67
C ALA A 62 9.37 -3.02 10.87
N ASN A 63 8.04 -2.93 10.79
CA ASN A 63 7.19 -2.48 11.89
C ASN A 63 6.02 -3.47 12.07
N THR A 64 5.91 -4.06 13.27
CA THR A 64 4.89 -5.05 13.64
C THR A 64 3.49 -4.46 13.79
N ASN A 65 3.37 -3.16 14.04
CA ASN A 65 2.10 -2.48 14.25
C ASN A 65 1.37 -2.22 12.92
N LEU A 66 2.11 -2.21 11.80
CA LEU A 66 1.54 -2.13 10.46
C LEU A 66 0.77 -3.42 10.15
N THR A 67 -0.54 -3.35 10.32
CA THR A 67 -1.49 -4.46 10.15
C THR A 67 -2.40 -4.21 8.94
N ALA A 68 -3.41 -5.06 8.74
CA ALA A 68 -4.39 -4.83 7.69
C ALA A 68 -5.20 -3.56 7.94
N PHE A 69 -5.65 -2.94 6.85
CA PHE A 69 -6.67 -1.89 6.89
C PHE A 69 -8.06 -2.50 6.86
N THR A 70 -9.03 -1.76 7.41
CA THR A 70 -10.45 -1.95 7.13
C THR A 70 -10.87 -0.86 6.16
N PHE A 71 -11.46 -1.26 5.02
CA PHE A 71 -12.03 -0.34 4.01
C PHE A 71 -13.55 -0.44 4.04
N THR A 72 -14.22 0.66 4.35
CA THR A 72 -15.69 0.74 4.42
C THR A 72 -16.20 1.52 3.22
N GLY A 73 -17.22 1.01 2.52
CA GLY A 73 -17.86 1.68 1.38
C GLY A 73 -17.10 1.65 0.05
N TYR A 74 -15.93 1.00 0.00
CA TYR A 74 -15.11 0.90 -1.23
C TYR A 74 -15.74 0.01 -2.30
N ASN A 75 -16.64 -0.89 -1.92
CA ASN A 75 -17.42 -1.76 -2.79
C ASN A 75 -18.82 -1.21 -3.13
N ASP A 76 -19.19 -0.02 -2.63
CA ASP A 76 -20.45 0.65 -2.94
C ASP A 76 -20.29 1.46 -4.22
N ASN A 77 -21.19 1.28 -5.19
CA ASN A 77 -21.13 1.96 -6.48
C ASN A 77 -21.76 3.36 -6.47
N ALA A 78 -22.35 3.78 -5.34
CA ALA A 78 -22.91 5.11 -5.15
C ALA A 78 -21.95 6.08 -4.46
N THR A 79 -20.74 5.64 -4.10
CA THR A 79 -19.79 6.45 -3.31
C THR A 79 -18.83 7.29 -4.16
N LEU A 80 -18.62 6.95 -5.43
CA LEU A 80 -17.96 7.84 -6.40
C LEU A 80 -19.02 8.76 -7.00
N THR A 81 -18.89 10.07 -6.79
CA THR A 81 -20.02 11.01 -7.02
C THR A 81 -19.81 11.92 -8.23
N GLU A 82 -18.69 12.63 -8.31
CA GLU A 82 -18.37 13.61 -9.36
C GLU A 82 -16.93 13.40 -9.80
N ILE A 83 -16.68 13.44 -11.12
CA ILE A 83 -15.35 13.50 -11.69
C ILE A 83 -15.13 14.88 -12.30
N LYS A 84 -13.98 15.50 -12.03
CA LYS A 84 -13.64 16.87 -12.40
C LYS A 84 -12.22 16.94 -12.93
N ASN A 85 -12.02 17.75 -13.97
CA ASN A 85 -10.71 18.24 -14.35
C ASN A 85 -10.43 19.54 -13.57
N THR A 86 -9.40 19.53 -12.74
CA THR A 86 -9.04 20.69 -11.88
C THR A 86 -8.08 21.67 -12.55
N GLY A 87 -7.64 21.37 -13.78
CA GLY A 87 -6.56 22.07 -14.48
C GLY A 87 -5.16 21.59 -14.11
N THR A 88 -5.02 20.80 -13.03
CA THR A 88 -3.73 20.22 -12.59
C THR A 88 -3.80 18.70 -12.38
N THR A 89 -5.00 18.13 -12.26
CA THR A 89 -5.25 16.68 -12.15
C THR A 89 -6.69 16.34 -12.56
N ILE A 90 -6.97 15.04 -12.71
CA ILE A 90 -8.33 14.50 -12.73
C ILE A 90 -8.66 13.99 -11.32
N GLN A 91 -9.70 14.57 -10.73
CA GLN A 91 -10.15 14.28 -9.38
C GLN A 91 -11.55 13.65 -9.40
N VAL A 92 -11.77 12.67 -8.53
CA VAL A 92 -13.09 12.09 -8.26
C VAL A 92 -13.46 12.33 -6.79
N THR A 93 -14.61 12.96 -6.58
CA THR A 93 -15.18 13.21 -5.25
C THR A 93 -15.80 11.94 -4.69
N LEU A 94 -15.45 11.60 -3.45
CA LEU A 94 -15.94 10.44 -2.73
C LEU A 94 -16.97 10.85 -1.67
N ASP A 95 -17.99 10.01 -1.45
CA ASP A 95 -18.97 10.18 -0.38
C ASP A 95 -18.32 9.87 0.98
N HIS A 96 -17.67 10.88 1.55
CA HIS A 96 -16.97 10.83 2.83
C HIS A 96 -17.86 10.43 4.02
N LYS A 97 -19.19 10.43 3.88
CA LYS A 97 -20.09 9.92 4.93
C LYS A 97 -20.26 8.40 4.89
N LYS A 98 -19.85 7.75 3.80
CA LYS A 98 -19.98 6.31 3.58
C LYS A 98 -18.61 5.63 3.41
N MET A 99 -17.64 6.34 2.86
CA MET A 99 -16.30 5.79 2.60
C MET A 99 -15.31 6.14 3.70
N HIS A 100 -14.71 5.12 4.30
CA HIS A 100 -13.74 5.31 5.37
C HIS A 100 -12.62 4.27 5.30
N VAL A 101 -11.51 4.62 5.93
CA VAL A 101 -10.37 3.72 6.17
C VAL A 101 -9.93 3.82 7.64
N GLU A 102 -9.60 2.67 8.22
CA GLU A 102 -9.00 2.56 9.55
C GLU A 102 -8.04 1.36 9.60
N GLY A 103 -7.33 1.19 10.72
CA GLY A 103 -6.34 0.14 10.87
C GLY A 103 -5.01 0.49 10.20
N GLY A 104 -4.16 -0.52 10.01
CA GLY A 104 -2.82 -0.30 9.45
C GLY A 104 -1.97 0.71 10.22
N ASP A 105 -2.14 0.82 11.54
CA ASP A 105 -1.48 1.80 12.43
C ASP A 105 -1.85 3.26 12.13
N LEU A 106 -3.04 3.51 11.55
CA LEU A 106 -3.65 4.85 11.57
C LEU A 106 -4.19 5.16 12.97
N PRO A 107 -4.13 6.43 13.42
CA PRO A 107 -4.51 6.82 14.79
C PRO A 107 -6.03 6.80 15.05
N GLY A 108 -6.85 6.45 14.06
CA GLY A 108 -8.30 6.42 14.17
C GLY A 108 -8.97 6.14 12.84
N LEU A 109 -10.24 6.53 12.76
CA LEU A 109 -11.06 6.46 11.56
C LEU A 109 -10.81 7.68 10.66
N PHE A 110 -10.64 7.45 9.37
CA PHE A 110 -10.45 8.50 8.37
C PHE A 110 -11.51 8.40 7.29
N ALA A 111 -12.22 9.49 7.05
CA ALA A 111 -13.19 9.60 5.96
C ALA A 111 -12.48 9.82 4.62
N SER A 112 -12.76 8.99 3.60
CA SER A 112 -12.22 9.14 2.25
C SER A 112 -12.96 10.26 1.52
N THR A 113 -12.25 11.28 1.08
CA THR A 113 -12.88 12.52 0.57
C THR A 113 -12.81 12.66 -0.94
N GLU A 114 -11.68 12.27 -1.54
CA GLU A 114 -11.46 12.31 -2.97
C GLU A 114 -10.33 11.35 -3.34
N PHE A 115 -10.25 11.00 -4.61
CA PHE A 115 -9.00 10.54 -5.18
C PHE A 115 -8.64 11.34 -6.43
N HIS A 116 -7.35 11.44 -6.71
CA HIS A 116 -6.83 12.10 -7.89
C HIS A 116 -5.62 11.35 -8.45
N LEU A 117 -5.18 11.80 -9.63
CA LEU A 117 -4.22 11.07 -10.46
C LEU A 117 -3.02 11.97 -10.81
N HIS A 118 -1.85 11.37 -10.82
CA HIS A 118 -0.62 11.97 -11.32
C HIS A 118 -0.11 11.13 -12.48
N TRP A 119 0.35 11.77 -13.55
CA TRP A 119 0.83 11.07 -14.74
C TRP A 119 1.92 11.83 -15.48
N GLY A 120 2.68 11.08 -16.28
CA GLY A 120 3.76 11.62 -17.09
C GLY A 120 3.26 12.12 -18.44
N ASN A 121 3.95 11.69 -19.51
CA ASN A 121 3.56 11.92 -20.89
C ASN A 121 3.28 10.57 -21.58
N GLY A 122 2.01 10.17 -21.57
CA GLY A 122 1.53 8.88 -22.02
C GLY A 122 2.06 7.71 -21.19
N SER A 123 1.89 6.52 -21.74
CA SER A 123 2.28 5.25 -21.13
C SER A 123 3.78 4.93 -21.20
N THR A 124 4.57 5.76 -21.89
CA THR A 124 6.00 5.57 -22.12
C THR A 124 6.87 6.47 -21.24
N THR A 125 6.36 7.62 -20.81
CA THR A 125 7.08 8.54 -19.91
C THR A 125 6.52 8.41 -18.49
N PRO A 126 7.32 7.93 -17.51
CA PRO A 126 6.85 7.79 -16.14
C PRO A 126 6.39 9.11 -15.53
N GLY A 127 5.39 9.05 -14.65
CA GLY A 127 4.93 10.22 -13.89
C GLY A 127 4.20 9.88 -12.59
N SER A 128 4.49 8.71 -12.00
CA SER A 128 4.25 8.52 -10.57
C SER A 128 5.06 9.52 -9.78
N GLU A 129 4.49 10.01 -8.67
CA GLU A 129 5.17 10.95 -7.77
C GLU A 129 6.26 10.22 -6.97
N HIS A 130 5.87 9.13 -6.31
CA HIS A 130 6.79 8.25 -5.61
C HIS A 130 7.59 7.38 -6.58
N SER A 131 8.69 6.85 -6.07
CA SER A 131 9.47 5.82 -6.74
C SER A 131 9.90 4.74 -5.74
N VAL A 132 10.29 3.58 -6.25
CA VAL A 132 10.83 2.48 -5.45
C VAL A 132 12.16 2.07 -6.06
N ASN A 133 13.25 2.22 -5.31
CA ASN A 133 14.62 2.02 -5.78
C ASN A 133 14.90 2.78 -7.09
N GLY A 134 14.41 4.02 -7.19
CA GLY A 134 14.53 4.86 -8.38
C GLY A 134 13.59 4.50 -9.53
N LYS A 135 12.83 3.40 -9.47
CA LYS A 135 11.80 3.09 -10.49
C LYS A 135 10.56 3.95 -10.26
N ARG A 136 10.22 4.76 -11.26
CA ARG A 136 8.90 5.40 -11.39
C ARG A 136 7.96 4.55 -12.26
N TYR A 137 6.67 4.79 -12.10
CA TYR A 137 5.58 4.17 -12.85
C TYR A 137 4.91 5.21 -13.77
N PRO A 138 4.18 4.80 -14.83
CA PRO A 138 3.45 5.71 -15.70
C PRO A 138 2.53 6.69 -14.98
N MET A 139 1.78 6.22 -13.97
CA MET A 139 0.87 7.05 -13.20
C MET A 139 0.85 6.63 -11.72
N GLU A 140 0.29 7.48 -10.87
CA GLU A 140 0.01 7.21 -9.46
C GLU A 140 -1.36 7.77 -9.08
N LEU A 141 -2.15 6.98 -8.36
CA LEU A 141 -3.44 7.37 -7.80
C LEU A 141 -3.27 7.66 -6.32
N HIS A 142 -3.80 8.80 -5.87
CA HIS A 142 -3.84 9.19 -4.47
C HIS A 142 -5.28 9.21 -3.97
N ILE A 143 -5.57 8.49 -2.89
CA ILE A 143 -6.84 8.61 -2.14
C ILE A 143 -6.57 9.42 -0.89
N VAL A 144 -7.26 10.56 -0.74
CA VAL A 144 -7.09 11.47 0.40
C VAL A 144 -8.17 11.22 1.43
N ASN A 145 -7.72 10.96 2.65
CA ASN A 145 -8.57 10.65 3.79
C ASN A 145 -8.32 11.67 4.91
N LYS A 146 -9.39 12.19 5.49
CA LYS A 146 -9.34 13.16 6.59
C LYS A 146 -9.72 12.47 7.89
N ALA A 147 -8.95 12.73 8.95
CA ALA A 147 -9.28 12.18 10.27
C ALA A 147 -10.69 12.57 10.68
N GLU A 148 -11.49 11.61 11.15
CA GLU A 148 -12.77 11.93 11.76
C GLU A 148 -12.57 12.41 13.20
N ARG A 149 -13.35 13.43 13.58
CA ARG A 149 -13.33 13.96 14.93
C ARG A 149 -14.02 13.01 15.90
N ASN A 150 -13.25 12.07 16.46
CA ASN A 150 -13.62 11.31 17.64
C ASN A 150 -12.63 11.66 18.76
N GLY A 151 -13.13 11.90 19.98
CA GLY A 151 -12.50 12.68 21.06
C GLY A 151 -11.04 12.40 21.48
N SER A 152 -10.37 11.40 20.89
CA SER A 152 -8.95 11.06 21.05
C SER A 152 -8.04 11.49 19.88
N VAL A 153 -8.57 11.92 18.73
CA VAL A 153 -7.77 12.37 17.57
C VAL A 153 -7.79 13.91 17.47
N PRO A 154 -6.64 14.60 17.61
CA PRO A 154 -6.59 16.04 17.48
C PRO A 154 -6.72 16.48 16.01
N SER A 155 -7.67 17.38 15.75
CA SER A 155 -7.77 18.28 14.60
C SER A 155 -8.20 17.71 13.24
N ASP A 156 -8.99 18.51 12.52
CA ASP A 156 -9.38 18.37 11.11
C ASP A 156 -8.19 18.47 10.11
N SER A 157 -6.95 18.56 10.61
CA SER A 157 -5.72 18.79 9.82
C SER A 157 -4.88 17.52 9.56
N ILE A 158 -5.14 16.41 10.27
CA ILE A 158 -4.39 15.16 10.01
C ILE A 158 -4.95 14.48 8.76
N LEU A 159 -4.10 14.31 7.76
CA LEU A 159 -4.42 13.62 6.51
C LEU A 159 -3.74 12.25 6.47
N ALA A 160 -4.46 11.26 5.96
CA ALA A 160 -3.88 10.00 5.53
C ALA A 160 -4.04 9.89 4.01
N ALA A 161 -2.93 9.69 3.30
CA ALA A 161 -2.93 9.53 1.85
C ALA A 161 -2.55 8.09 1.48
N LEU A 162 -3.35 7.48 0.62
CA LEU A 162 -3.08 6.16 0.05
C LEU A 162 -2.57 6.35 -1.38
N GLY A 163 -1.31 6.00 -1.63
CA GLY A 163 -0.69 6.02 -2.95
C GLY A 163 -0.68 4.63 -3.59
N ILE A 164 -1.16 4.56 -4.83
CA ILE A 164 -1.23 3.35 -5.62
C ILE A 164 -0.58 3.60 -6.98
N PHE A 165 0.50 2.87 -7.27
CA PHE A 165 1.14 2.92 -8.58
C PHE A 165 0.24 2.32 -9.66
N ILE A 166 0.35 2.84 -10.88
CA ILE A 166 -0.32 2.30 -12.06
C ILE A 166 0.74 1.94 -13.09
N GLU A 167 0.77 0.67 -13.47
CA GLU A 167 1.72 0.14 -14.44
C GLU A 167 1.02 -0.17 -15.76
N ALA A 168 1.67 0.22 -16.86
CA ALA A 168 1.18 -0.03 -18.20
C ALA A 168 1.15 -1.54 -18.50
N SER A 169 0.02 -2.03 -19.02
CA SER A 169 -0.13 -3.37 -19.58
C SER A 169 -0.39 -3.31 -21.09
N ASN A 170 -0.23 -4.45 -21.77
CA ASN A 170 -0.50 -4.56 -23.21
C ASN A 170 -1.92 -5.08 -23.50
N ASP A 171 -2.78 -5.22 -22.49
CA ASP A 171 -4.12 -5.79 -22.61
C ASP A 171 -5.13 -4.70 -23.03
N THR A 172 -5.21 -4.38 -24.31
CA THR A 172 -5.99 -3.24 -24.84
C THR A 172 -7.37 -3.07 -24.18
N GLY A 173 -7.64 -1.86 -23.71
CA GLY A 173 -8.91 -1.49 -23.09
C GLY A 173 -9.21 -2.18 -21.74
N LYS A 174 -8.20 -2.77 -21.07
CA LYS A 174 -8.34 -3.37 -19.74
C LYS A 174 -7.69 -2.53 -18.63
N PRO A 175 -8.19 -2.66 -17.38
CA PRO A 175 -9.42 -3.35 -16.98
C PRO A 175 -10.67 -2.55 -17.36
N GLU A 176 -11.85 -3.19 -17.31
CA GLU A 176 -13.12 -2.54 -17.68
C GLU A 176 -13.47 -1.34 -16.78
N SER A 177 -13.06 -1.40 -15.51
CA SER A 177 -13.22 -0.31 -14.54
C SER A 177 -12.49 0.95 -14.98
N TRP A 178 -11.25 0.80 -15.45
CA TRP A 178 -10.45 1.90 -15.98
C TRP A 178 -10.97 2.39 -17.33
N LYS A 179 -11.44 1.50 -18.20
CA LYS A 179 -12.12 1.89 -19.44
C LYS A 179 -13.38 2.73 -19.16
N THR A 180 -14.13 2.36 -18.13
CA THR A 180 -15.29 3.13 -17.66
C THR A 180 -14.87 4.50 -17.13
N LEU A 181 -13.83 4.55 -16.28
CA LEU A 181 -13.29 5.81 -15.75
C LEU A 181 -12.81 6.75 -16.87
N THR A 182 -12.04 6.24 -17.82
CA THR A 182 -11.49 7.08 -18.90
C THR A 182 -12.54 7.51 -19.92
N SER A 183 -13.69 6.82 -20.01
CA SER A 183 -14.81 7.25 -20.86
C SER A 183 -15.37 8.63 -20.49
N TYR A 184 -15.10 9.12 -19.27
CA TYR A 184 -15.51 10.44 -18.82
C TYR A 184 -14.60 11.56 -19.32
N LEU A 185 -13.33 11.27 -19.67
CA LEU A 185 -12.30 12.29 -19.93
C LEU A 185 -12.71 13.29 -21.02
N ALA A 186 -13.35 12.81 -22.09
CA ALA A 186 -13.83 13.68 -23.17
C ALA A 186 -14.91 14.70 -22.72
N LYS A 187 -15.69 14.35 -21.68
CA LYS A 187 -16.72 15.25 -21.10
C LYS A 187 -16.13 16.27 -20.13
N ILE A 188 -14.92 16.02 -19.64
CA ILE A 188 -14.19 16.87 -18.71
C ILE A 188 -12.87 17.34 -19.31
N ALA A 189 -12.86 17.59 -20.62
CA ALA A 189 -11.64 17.82 -21.37
C ALA A 189 -10.88 19.05 -20.85
N SER A 190 -11.54 20.11 -20.38
CA SER A 190 -10.86 21.32 -19.92
C SER A 190 -10.99 21.55 -18.41
N ALA A 191 -10.09 22.35 -17.84
CA ALA A 191 -10.16 22.73 -16.43
C ALA A 191 -11.55 23.27 -16.04
N GLU A 192 -11.98 22.94 -14.82
CA GLU A 192 -13.30 23.22 -14.25
C GLU A 192 -14.47 22.44 -14.86
N ASP A 193 -14.27 21.69 -15.95
CA ASP A 193 -15.29 20.77 -16.43
C ASP A 193 -15.47 19.60 -15.45
N LYS A 194 -16.73 19.22 -15.23
CA LYS A 194 -17.10 18.17 -14.29
C LYS A 194 -18.36 17.44 -14.73
N THR A 195 -18.49 16.20 -14.31
CA THR A 195 -19.69 15.38 -14.57
C THR A 195 -19.90 14.35 -13.47
N ARG A 196 -21.12 13.83 -13.35
CA ARG A 196 -21.43 12.79 -12.37
C ARG A 196 -20.84 11.46 -12.80
N VAL A 197 -20.28 10.74 -11.84
CA VAL A 197 -19.90 9.34 -12.03
C VAL A 197 -21.18 8.50 -11.97
N SER A 198 -21.30 7.53 -12.87
CA SER A 198 -22.45 6.61 -12.88
C SER A 198 -22.25 5.49 -11.88
N ASN A 199 -23.33 4.89 -11.38
CA ASN A 199 -23.30 3.79 -10.40
C ASN A 199 -22.81 2.44 -10.99
N LYS A 200 -21.82 2.48 -11.88
CA LYS A 200 -21.21 1.32 -12.56
C LYS A 200 -19.77 1.06 -12.10
N LEU A 201 -19.24 1.88 -11.21
CA LEU A 201 -17.84 1.87 -10.81
C LEU A 201 -17.74 1.94 -9.29
N THR A 202 -17.02 1.00 -8.69
CA THR A 202 -16.63 1.06 -7.27
C THR A 202 -15.14 1.37 -7.15
N MET A 203 -14.70 1.78 -5.97
CA MET A 203 -13.26 1.95 -5.71
C MET A 203 -12.53 0.59 -5.75
N ASP A 204 -13.14 -0.48 -5.25
CA ASP A 204 -12.58 -1.83 -5.31
C ASP A 204 -12.35 -2.30 -6.76
N ASP A 205 -13.23 -1.94 -7.70
CA ASP A 205 -13.04 -2.23 -9.13
C ASP A 205 -11.84 -1.50 -9.73
N LEU A 206 -11.59 -0.26 -9.32
CA LEU A 206 -10.45 0.54 -9.77
C LEU A 206 -9.12 0.03 -9.20
N LEU A 207 -9.14 -0.49 -7.97
CA LEU A 207 -7.98 -1.02 -7.26
C LEU A 207 -7.76 -2.53 -7.47
N SER A 208 -8.46 -3.13 -8.44
CA SER A 208 -8.36 -4.56 -8.71
C SER A 208 -6.91 -5.01 -8.96
N GLY A 209 -6.52 -6.11 -8.32
CA GLY A 209 -5.17 -6.68 -8.40
C GLY A 209 -4.16 -6.15 -7.37
N VAL A 210 -4.49 -5.10 -6.61
CA VAL A 210 -3.61 -4.57 -5.56
C VAL A 210 -3.77 -5.37 -4.26
N ASP A 211 -2.68 -5.97 -3.77
CA ASP A 211 -2.65 -6.54 -2.42
C ASP A 211 -2.55 -5.43 -1.36
N ARG A 212 -3.72 -5.00 -0.87
CA ARG A 212 -3.86 -3.95 0.15
C ARG A 212 -3.32 -4.34 1.54
N THR A 213 -2.75 -5.53 1.71
CA THR A 213 -2.06 -5.92 2.95
C THR A 213 -0.56 -5.59 2.94
N LYS A 214 -0.02 -5.19 1.79
CA LYS A 214 1.42 -4.91 1.61
C LYS A 214 1.65 -3.48 1.21
N TYR A 215 2.30 -2.72 2.09
CA TYR A 215 2.53 -1.30 1.86
C TYR A 215 3.77 -0.79 2.59
N TYR A 216 4.22 0.38 2.15
CA TYR A 216 5.18 1.21 2.88
C TYR A 216 4.44 2.29 3.66
N ARG A 217 4.99 2.69 4.80
CA ARG A 217 4.46 3.76 5.66
C ARG A 217 5.55 4.78 5.94
N TYR A 218 5.24 6.07 5.80
CA TYR A 218 6.09 7.16 6.28
C TYR A 218 5.26 8.42 6.58
N LEU A 219 5.84 9.37 7.30
CA LEU A 219 5.24 10.69 7.51
C LEU A 219 5.83 11.69 6.53
N GLY A 220 4.97 12.41 5.82
CA GLY A 220 5.35 13.32 4.76
C GLY A 220 4.45 14.55 4.68
N SER A 221 4.36 15.10 3.47
CA SER A 221 3.60 16.31 3.18
C SER A 221 2.56 16.11 2.10
N LEU A 222 1.77 17.16 1.84
CA LEU A 222 1.09 17.33 0.55
C LEU A 222 2.14 17.41 -0.58
N THR A 223 1.78 16.90 -1.75
CA THR A 223 2.63 16.92 -2.97
C THR A 223 2.29 18.05 -3.91
N THR A 224 1.39 18.95 -3.52
CA THR A 224 1.05 20.18 -4.23
C THR A 224 1.22 21.40 -3.31
N PRO A 225 1.33 22.62 -3.85
CA PRO A 225 1.54 23.84 -3.08
C PRO A 225 0.53 24.07 -1.96
N ASN A 226 1.03 24.77 -0.94
CA ASN A 226 0.77 24.61 0.50
C ASN A 226 1.58 23.50 1.16
N CYS A 227 1.97 22.41 0.48
CA CYS A 227 3.06 21.50 0.88
C CYS A 227 3.09 21.08 2.37
N ASP A 228 1.94 21.08 3.05
CA ASP A 228 1.87 21.01 4.50
C ASP A 228 2.41 19.67 4.99
N GLU A 229 3.34 19.71 5.96
CA GLU A 229 3.91 18.53 6.60
C GLU A 229 2.95 17.98 7.65
N GLY A 230 2.14 17.00 7.28
CA GLY A 230 1.12 16.43 8.16
C GLY A 230 0.44 15.19 7.59
N VAL A 231 1.02 14.59 6.55
CA VAL A 231 0.39 13.48 5.81
C VAL A 231 0.98 12.15 6.25
N ILE A 232 0.12 11.23 6.69
CA ILE A 232 0.47 9.83 6.94
C ILE A 232 0.35 9.09 5.60
N TRP A 233 1.48 8.84 4.95
CA TRP A 233 1.53 8.18 3.65
C TRP A 233 1.51 6.67 3.77
N THR A 234 0.68 6.04 2.96
CA THR A 234 0.66 4.59 2.74
C THR A 234 0.84 4.32 1.24
N ILE A 235 1.96 3.75 0.84
CA ILE A 235 2.26 3.43 -0.56
C ILE A 235 2.13 1.92 -0.77
N PHE A 236 1.13 1.48 -1.53
CA PHE A 236 0.91 0.06 -1.80
C PHE A 236 1.99 -0.50 -2.74
N LYS A 237 2.44 -1.72 -2.47
CA LYS A 237 3.56 -2.33 -3.20
C LYS A 237 3.17 -2.83 -4.59
N ASP A 238 1.95 -3.32 -4.72
CA ASP A 238 1.43 -3.88 -5.97
C ASP A 238 0.78 -2.76 -6.79
N PRO A 239 1.16 -2.58 -8.07
CA PRO A 239 0.55 -1.59 -8.94
C PRO A 239 -0.77 -2.10 -9.53
N ILE A 240 -1.67 -1.19 -9.85
CA ILE A 240 -2.80 -1.46 -10.73
C ILE A 240 -2.25 -1.65 -12.15
N LYS A 241 -2.69 -2.68 -12.85
CA LYS A 241 -2.34 -2.88 -14.27
C LYS A 241 -3.39 -2.20 -15.13
N VAL A 242 -3.00 -1.21 -15.93
CA VAL A 242 -3.89 -0.48 -16.83
C VAL A 242 -3.28 -0.48 -18.22
N SER A 243 -4.09 -0.74 -19.23
CA SER A 243 -3.63 -0.80 -20.61
C SER A 243 -3.12 0.54 -21.11
N ARG A 244 -2.09 0.49 -21.96
CA ARG A 244 -1.41 1.66 -22.52
C ARG A 244 -2.38 2.66 -23.16
N ASP A 245 -3.34 2.16 -23.94
CA ASP A 245 -4.33 2.98 -24.63
C ASP A 245 -5.20 3.78 -23.66
N LEU A 246 -5.53 3.24 -22.48
CA LEU A 246 -6.29 3.96 -21.47
C LEU A 246 -5.43 5.00 -20.73
N ILE A 247 -4.16 4.69 -20.47
CA ILE A 247 -3.21 5.65 -19.87
C ILE A 247 -2.99 6.84 -20.82
N ASP A 248 -2.82 6.58 -22.11
CA ASP A 248 -2.51 7.62 -23.11
C ASP A 248 -3.64 8.67 -23.21
N LEU A 249 -4.90 8.30 -22.94
CA LEU A 249 -6.04 9.23 -22.92
C LEU A 249 -5.86 10.42 -21.96
N PHE A 250 -5.17 10.23 -20.83
CA PHE A 250 -4.88 11.32 -19.89
C PHE A 250 -3.96 12.38 -20.48
N THR A 251 -3.25 12.07 -21.57
CA THR A 251 -2.31 13.00 -22.22
C THR A 251 -2.76 13.46 -23.59
N THR A 252 -3.84 12.87 -24.13
CA THR A 252 -4.39 13.22 -25.44
C THR A 252 -5.77 13.85 -25.39
N THR A 253 -6.46 13.80 -24.24
CA THR A 253 -7.87 14.21 -24.15
C THR A 253 -8.12 15.36 -23.17
N VAL A 254 -7.24 15.56 -22.18
CA VAL A 254 -7.45 16.56 -21.13
C VAL A 254 -6.44 17.71 -21.22
N TYR A 255 -6.94 18.92 -20.97
CA TYR A 255 -6.28 20.21 -21.15
C TYR A 255 -6.24 20.97 -19.82
N ILE A 256 -5.21 21.79 -19.63
CA ILE A 256 -4.99 22.50 -18.35
C ILE A 256 -5.90 23.73 -18.16
N ASN A 257 -6.57 24.19 -19.21
CA ASN A 257 -7.49 25.34 -19.19
C ASN A 257 -8.45 25.31 -20.41
N LYS A 258 -9.37 26.27 -20.50
CA LYS A 258 -10.41 26.38 -21.55
C LYS A 258 -10.02 27.20 -22.79
N THR A 259 -8.79 27.69 -22.88
CA THR A 259 -8.38 28.55 -24.01
C THR A 259 -8.21 27.74 -25.29
N SER A 260 -8.36 28.39 -26.45
CA SER A 260 -8.24 27.72 -27.77
C SER A 260 -6.88 27.08 -28.02
N ASN A 261 -5.82 27.60 -27.38
CA ASN A 261 -4.45 27.08 -27.46
C ASN A 261 -4.00 26.43 -26.15
N SER A 262 -4.95 25.94 -25.35
CA SER A 262 -4.65 25.26 -24.09
C SER A 262 -3.76 24.04 -24.35
N PRO A 263 -2.64 23.88 -23.63
CA PRO A 263 -1.83 22.69 -23.78
C PRO A 263 -2.51 21.49 -23.11
N LEU A 264 -2.20 20.30 -23.63
CA LEU A 264 -2.58 19.03 -23.02
C LEU A 264 -1.94 18.92 -21.63
N MET A 265 -2.68 18.32 -20.70
CA MET A 265 -2.24 18.12 -19.34
C MET A 265 -1.28 16.92 -19.29
N THR A 266 0.00 17.21 -19.09
CA THR A 266 1.08 16.22 -19.02
C THR A 266 2.02 16.57 -17.87
N ASN A 267 2.76 15.57 -17.38
CA ASN A 267 3.75 15.71 -16.31
C ASN A 267 3.18 16.38 -15.06
N THR A 268 2.04 15.88 -14.58
CA THR A 268 1.30 16.42 -13.43
C THR A 268 1.81 15.86 -12.11
N PHE A 269 3.13 15.81 -11.92
CA PHE A 269 3.75 15.21 -10.74
C PHE A 269 4.91 16.06 -10.22
N ARG A 270 5.13 16.00 -8.91
CA ARG A 270 6.26 16.60 -8.22
C ARG A 270 7.48 15.69 -8.28
N GLY A 271 8.67 16.28 -8.37
CA GLY A 271 9.94 15.60 -8.18
C GLY A 271 10.08 14.97 -6.80
N VAL A 272 10.87 13.89 -6.69
CA VAL A 272 11.17 13.26 -5.38
C VAL A 272 11.92 14.23 -4.48
N GLN A 273 11.55 14.21 -3.20
CA GLN A 273 12.11 15.05 -2.16
C GLN A 273 13.10 14.24 -1.30
N PRO A 274 14.12 14.88 -0.72
CA PRO A 274 15.07 14.19 0.15
C PRO A 274 14.41 13.52 1.36
N ILE A 275 14.87 12.32 1.72
CA ILE A 275 14.30 11.56 2.84
C ILE A 275 14.63 12.19 4.21
N ASN A 276 15.75 12.94 4.31
CA ASN A 276 16.15 13.72 5.48
C ASN A 276 16.06 12.96 6.82
N GLY A 277 16.58 11.74 6.85
CA GLY A 277 16.61 10.91 8.06
C GLY A 277 15.27 10.29 8.48
N ARG A 278 14.17 10.57 7.77
CA ARG A 278 12.89 9.88 7.99
C ARG A 278 13.04 8.39 7.67
N ILE A 279 12.32 7.58 8.44
CA ILE A 279 12.30 6.13 8.25
C ILE A 279 11.05 5.75 7.46
N VAL A 280 11.26 5.02 6.36
CA VAL A 280 10.18 4.31 5.68
C VAL A 280 10.02 2.94 6.34
N MET A 281 8.80 2.61 6.73
CA MET A 281 8.46 1.37 7.40
C MET A 281 7.65 0.45 6.50
N SER A 282 7.65 -0.85 6.77
CA SER A 282 6.76 -1.82 6.14
C SER A 282 6.44 -2.98 7.07
N GLN A 283 5.43 -3.78 6.75
CA GLN A 283 5.12 -4.99 7.49
C GLN A 283 6.33 -5.93 7.51
N ILE A 284 6.40 -6.79 8.53
CA ILE A 284 7.36 -7.90 8.51
C ILE A 284 7.05 -8.80 7.31
N ALA A 285 8.05 -9.00 6.45
CA ALA A 285 7.95 -9.95 5.35
C ALA A 285 7.68 -11.37 5.90
N ASP A 286 6.69 -12.06 5.34
CA ASP A 286 6.46 -13.49 5.58
C ASP A 286 7.76 -14.24 5.26
N THR A 287 8.53 -14.59 6.28
CA THR A 287 9.83 -15.22 6.09
C THR A 287 9.60 -16.68 5.76
N LYS A 288 9.73 -17.06 4.49
CA LYS A 288 9.72 -18.48 4.08
C LYS A 288 10.99 -19.16 4.59
N ILE A 289 10.95 -19.67 5.82
CA ILE A 289 12.06 -20.45 6.37
C ILE A 289 12.08 -21.83 5.69
N THR A 290 13.12 -22.07 4.89
CA THR A 290 13.45 -23.38 4.32
C THR A 290 14.72 -23.91 4.97
N GLY A 291 14.58 -24.96 5.80
CA GLY A 291 15.73 -25.70 6.31
C GLY A 291 15.91 -26.96 5.48
N LEU A 292 16.95 -27.01 4.66
CA LEU A 292 17.34 -28.19 3.89
C LEU A 292 18.60 -28.80 4.52
N ILE A 293 18.48 -30.01 5.07
CA ILE A 293 19.63 -30.76 5.57
C ILE A 293 19.76 -32.05 4.74
N LYS A 294 20.92 -32.21 4.08
CA LYS A 294 21.27 -33.40 3.27
C LYS A 294 22.57 -34.04 3.79
N PRO A 295 22.51 -34.81 4.89
CA PRO A 295 23.67 -35.52 5.40
C PRO A 295 23.85 -36.87 4.68
N THR A 296 25.09 -37.22 4.37
CA THR A 296 25.45 -38.43 3.60
C THR A 296 25.76 -39.62 4.51
N SER A 297 26.27 -39.40 5.73
CA SER A 297 26.57 -40.45 6.74
C SER A 297 26.56 -39.92 8.19
N GLY A 298 26.10 -40.74 9.15
CA GLY A 298 26.13 -40.41 10.58
C GLY A 298 25.13 -41.18 11.45
N THR A 299 25.39 -41.23 12.78
CA THR A 299 24.55 -41.94 13.77
C THR A 299 23.29 -41.15 14.18
N LYS A 300 23.23 -39.83 13.95
CA LYS A 300 22.06 -39.00 14.30
C LYS A 300 21.97 -37.75 13.41
N THR A 301 20.84 -37.56 12.74
CA THR A 301 20.53 -36.33 11.99
C THR A 301 19.36 -35.61 12.64
N THR A 302 19.54 -34.34 13.03
CA THR A 302 18.47 -33.51 13.64
C THR A 302 18.34 -32.17 12.92
N SER A 303 17.16 -31.88 12.37
CA SER A 303 16.80 -30.52 11.91
C SER A 303 15.81 -29.92 12.91
N LEU A 304 16.14 -28.75 13.44
CA LEU A 304 15.26 -28.00 14.33
C LEU A 304 14.99 -26.62 13.73
N ILE A 305 13.73 -26.37 13.36
CA ILE A 305 13.28 -25.07 12.88
C ILE A 305 12.26 -24.51 13.88
N LYS A 306 12.54 -23.33 14.43
CA LYS A 306 11.66 -22.63 15.39
C LYS A 306 11.31 -21.22 14.87
N PRO A 307 10.31 -21.10 13.98
CA PRO A 307 9.84 -19.81 13.47
C PRO A 307 9.07 -19.01 14.53
N THR A 308 9.27 -17.70 14.55
CA THR A 308 8.61 -16.75 15.47
C THR A 308 7.37 -16.05 14.88
N SER A 309 7.21 -15.95 13.54
CA SER A 309 6.00 -15.44 12.86
C SER A 309 5.97 -15.74 11.34
N GLY A 310 4.78 -15.72 10.70
CA GLY A 310 4.60 -15.72 9.23
C GLY A 310 4.35 -17.08 8.54
N THR A 311 3.67 -17.07 7.39
CA THR A 311 3.07 -18.26 6.75
C THR A 311 4.04 -19.07 5.86
N LYS A 312 3.93 -20.43 5.89
CA LYS A 312 4.72 -21.47 5.16
C LYS A 312 6.16 -21.73 5.65
N THR A 313 6.29 -22.56 6.67
CA THR A 313 7.56 -23.22 7.04
C THR A 313 7.70 -24.58 6.34
N THR A 314 8.84 -24.84 5.69
CA THR A 314 9.15 -26.18 5.13
C THR A 314 10.47 -26.71 5.68
N SER A 315 10.45 -27.85 6.36
CA SER A 315 11.65 -28.63 6.71
C SER A 315 11.75 -29.82 5.77
N LEU A 316 12.88 -29.95 5.06
CA LEU A 316 13.18 -31.08 4.21
C LEU A 316 14.46 -31.76 4.69
N ILE A 317 14.34 -33.04 5.08
CA ILE A 317 15.50 -33.88 5.41
C ILE A 317 15.54 -35.06 4.44
N LYS A 318 16.68 -35.25 3.76
CA LYS A 318 16.91 -36.35 2.82
C LYS A 318 18.24 -37.06 3.14
N PRO A 319 18.28 -37.91 4.19
CA PRO A 319 19.49 -38.63 4.56
C PRO A 319 19.71 -39.86 3.66
N THR A 320 20.97 -40.12 3.31
CA THR A 320 21.35 -41.29 2.52
C THR A 320 21.58 -42.54 3.40
N SER A 321 22.14 -42.37 4.61
CA SER A 321 22.39 -43.45 5.59
C SER A 321 22.32 -42.96 7.06
N GLY A 322 21.84 -43.80 8.00
CA GLY A 322 21.87 -43.52 9.46
C GLY A 322 20.88 -44.30 10.34
N THR A 323 21.12 -44.37 11.66
CA THR A 323 20.28 -45.14 12.61
C THR A 323 19.11 -44.35 13.21
N LYS A 324 19.21 -43.01 13.34
CA LYS A 324 18.12 -42.14 13.86
C LYS A 324 18.02 -40.82 13.08
N THR A 325 16.84 -40.54 12.52
CA THR A 325 16.52 -39.27 11.84
C THR A 325 15.36 -38.56 12.53
N THR A 326 15.57 -37.30 12.93
CA THR A 326 14.54 -36.48 13.58
C THR A 326 14.37 -35.12 12.88
N SER A 327 13.14 -34.79 12.47
CA SER A 327 12.76 -33.42 12.06
C SER A 327 11.80 -32.86 13.09
N LEU A 328 12.13 -31.73 13.70
CA LEU A 328 11.25 -31.04 14.64
C LEU A 328 10.95 -29.62 14.14
N ILE A 329 9.66 -29.34 13.92
CA ILE A 329 9.16 -28.00 13.63
C ILE A 329 8.28 -27.55 14.80
N LYS A 330 8.60 -26.42 15.42
CA LYS A 330 7.82 -25.81 16.51
C LYS A 330 7.48 -24.35 16.14
N PRO A 331 6.41 -24.11 15.36
CA PRO A 331 6.01 -22.77 14.94
C PRO A 331 5.19 -22.05 16.02
N THR A 332 5.34 -20.72 16.06
CA THR A 332 4.68 -19.87 17.07
C THR A 332 3.33 -19.32 16.59
N SER A 333 3.14 -19.12 15.27
CA SER A 333 1.86 -18.77 14.58
C SER A 333 1.98 -18.93 13.04
N GLY A 334 0.87 -19.11 12.28
CA GLY A 334 0.85 -19.04 10.79
C GLY A 334 0.26 -20.25 10.02
N THR A 335 -0.48 -19.99 8.93
CA THR A 335 -1.49 -20.89 8.34
C THR A 335 -1.05 -22.09 7.48
N LYS A 336 0.24 -22.35 7.21
CA LYS A 336 0.67 -23.62 6.56
C LYS A 336 2.05 -24.09 7.04
N THR A 337 2.20 -25.33 7.46
CA THR A 337 3.50 -25.92 7.83
C THR A 337 3.67 -27.30 7.20
N THR A 338 4.82 -27.54 6.57
CA THR A 338 5.15 -28.81 5.93
C THR A 338 6.45 -29.40 6.48
N SER A 339 6.40 -30.62 7.01
CA SER A 339 7.61 -31.40 7.30
C SER A 339 7.67 -32.58 6.35
N LEU A 340 8.71 -32.65 5.52
CA LEU A 340 8.97 -33.75 4.62
C LEU A 340 10.27 -34.45 5.01
N ILE A 341 10.18 -35.74 5.35
CA ILE A 341 11.36 -36.59 5.55
C ILE A 341 11.33 -37.68 4.48
N LYS A 342 12.38 -37.74 3.66
CA LYS A 342 12.51 -38.72 2.57
C LYS A 342 13.82 -39.51 2.74
N PRO A 343 13.88 -40.47 3.68
CA PRO A 343 15.09 -41.23 3.96
C PRO A 343 15.31 -42.31 2.91
N THR A 344 16.58 -42.50 2.51
CA THR A 344 16.98 -43.57 1.60
C THR A 344 17.23 -44.89 2.34
N SER A 345 17.72 -44.85 3.60
CA SER A 345 17.90 -46.01 4.50
C SER A 345 17.87 -45.57 5.98
N GLY A 346 17.50 -46.47 6.92
CA GLY A 346 17.63 -46.22 8.38
C GLY A 346 16.61 -46.91 9.30
N THR A 347 16.95 -47.12 10.58
CA THR A 347 16.16 -47.98 11.50
C THR A 347 15.07 -47.24 12.29
N LYS A 348 15.22 -45.92 12.57
CA LYS A 348 14.20 -45.10 13.25
C LYS A 348 14.07 -43.70 12.65
N THR A 349 12.86 -43.36 12.21
CA THR A 349 12.54 -42.04 11.62
C THR A 349 11.38 -41.39 12.35
N THR A 350 11.59 -40.16 12.85
CA THR A 350 10.55 -39.40 13.55
C THR A 350 10.45 -37.99 12.99
N GLY A 351 9.28 -37.63 12.45
CA GLY A 351 8.90 -36.23 12.24
C GLY A 351 8.09 -35.77 13.44
N LEU A 352 8.21 -34.51 13.83
CA LEU A 352 7.38 -33.97 14.88
C LEU A 352 7.04 -32.52 14.53
N ILE A 353 5.74 -32.23 14.47
CA ILE A 353 5.22 -30.88 14.26
C ILE A 353 4.42 -30.54 15.52
N LYS A 354 4.80 -29.47 16.22
CA LYS A 354 4.08 -28.98 17.43
C LYS A 354 3.49 -27.60 17.15
N PRO A 355 2.32 -27.49 16.50
CA PRO A 355 1.70 -26.20 16.17
C PRO A 355 1.01 -25.58 17.39
N LYS A 356 1.00 -24.24 17.46
CA LYS A 356 -0.01 -23.46 18.19
C LYS A 356 -1.29 -23.29 17.33
N TRP A 357 -2.42 -22.98 17.96
CA TRP A 357 -3.79 -22.98 17.42
C TRP A 357 -3.94 -22.33 16.01
N GLY A 358 -4.79 -22.91 15.14
CA GLY A 358 -5.19 -22.31 13.84
C GLY A 358 -4.34 -22.63 12.59
N MET A 359 -3.41 -23.59 12.61
CA MET A 359 -2.52 -23.89 11.46
C MET A 359 -2.97 -25.09 10.60
N LYS A 360 -2.97 -24.98 9.26
CA LYS A 360 -3.01 -26.15 8.38
C LYS A 360 -1.63 -26.83 8.37
N THR A 361 -1.57 -28.11 8.74
CA THR A 361 -0.31 -28.86 8.85
C THR A 361 -0.30 -30.02 7.86
N THR A 362 0.84 -30.26 7.22
CA THR A 362 1.03 -31.42 6.34
C THR A 362 2.35 -32.09 6.70
N ARG A 363 2.30 -33.37 7.07
CA ARG A 363 3.50 -34.17 7.38
C ARG A 363 3.57 -35.31 6.38
N ILE A 364 4.69 -35.41 5.67
CA ILE A 364 4.91 -36.47 4.68
C ILE A 364 6.19 -37.21 5.07
N LEU A 365 6.06 -38.52 5.27
CA LEU A 365 7.19 -39.45 5.41
C LEU A 365 7.14 -40.37 4.20
N LYS A 366 8.13 -40.33 3.32
CA LYS A 366 8.18 -41.18 2.12
C LYS A 366 9.51 -41.94 2.06
N PRO A 367 9.63 -43.12 2.70
CA PRO A 367 10.84 -43.95 2.60
C PRO A 367 10.94 -44.58 1.20
N THR A 368 12.17 -44.74 0.68
CA THR A 368 12.41 -45.37 -0.64
C THR A 368 12.73 -46.86 -0.59
N SER A 369 13.10 -47.42 0.58
CA SER A 369 13.08 -48.86 0.94
C SER A 369 13.89 -49.09 2.23
N THR A 370 13.60 -50.16 2.99
CA THR A 370 14.35 -50.70 4.15
C THR A 370 14.21 -50.06 5.55
N ALA A 371 13.25 -49.16 5.82
CA ALA A 371 13.08 -48.64 7.18
C ALA A 371 12.36 -49.65 8.12
N THR A 372 13.05 -50.14 9.15
CA THR A 372 12.58 -51.26 10.00
C THR A 372 11.73 -50.88 11.22
N ASN A 373 11.42 -49.60 11.48
CA ASN A 373 10.43 -49.23 12.49
C ASN A 373 9.92 -47.78 12.29
N LEU A 374 8.67 -47.64 11.85
CA LEU A 374 7.94 -46.37 11.84
C LEU A 374 7.27 -46.16 13.20
N SER A 375 7.91 -45.43 14.13
CA SER A 375 7.23 -45.02 15.36
C SER A 375 6.15 -43.97 15.06
N GLN A 376 4.95 -44.17 15.59
CA GLN A 376 3.71 -43.42 15.36
C GLN A 376 3.87 -41.90 15.10
N ALA A 377 3.10 -41.44 14.12
CA ALA A 377 2.98 -40.04 13.80
C ALA A 377 2.12 -39.32 14.86
N PHE A 378 2.75 -38.67 15.84
CA PHE A 378 2.04 -37.74 16.71
C PHE A 378 1.90 -36.39 16.01
N ILE A 379 0.70 -36.12 15.50
CA ILE A 379 0.14 -34.77 15.50
C ILE A 379 -0.46 -34.64 16.90
N PHE A 380 -0.24 -33.54 17.60
CA PHE A 380 -1.00 -33.24 18.83
C PHE A 380 -2.18 -32.35 18.42
N PRO A 381 -3.36 -32.91 18.04
CA PRO A 381 -4.55 -32.11 17.93
C PRO A 381 -5.12 -31.92 19.34
N PHE A 382 -5.52 -30.70 19.68
CA PHE A 382 -6.66 -30.56 20.57
C PHE A 382 -7.88 -31.03 19.75
N LEU A 383 -8.62 -31.98 20.32
CA LEU A 383 -9.70 -32.79 19.73
C LEU A 383 -10.51 -32.12 18.61
N SER A 384 -10.65 -32.83 17.48
CA SER A 384 -11.88 -32.90 16.69
C SER A 384 -11.80 -34.16 15.82
N VAL A 385 -12.69 -35.11 16.08
CA VAL A 385 -12.81 -36.42 15.44
C VAL A 385 -13.44 -36.25 14.06
N ILE A 386 -12.80 -36.76 13.00
CA ILE A 386 -13.48 -37.18 11.77
C ILE A 386 -12.91 -38.53 11.37
N LEU A 387 -13.72 -39.57 11.58
CA LEU A 387 -13.53 -40.91 11.05
C LEU A 387 -13.76 -40.87 9.53
N LEU A 388 -12.85 -41.39 8.72
CA LEU A 388 -13.15 -41.73 7.34
C LEU A 388 -12.68 -43.16 7.07
N TYR A 389 -13.66 -44.01 6.79
CA TYR A 389 -13.55 -45.38 6.34
C TYR A 389 -12.72 -45.48 5.04
N CYS A 390 -11.91 -46.53 4.94
CA CYS A 390 -11.46 -47.15 3.69
C CYS A 390 -11.02 -48.59 4.01
N ILE A 391 -11.80 -49.59 3.58
CA ILE A 391 -11.26 -50.90 3.20
C ILE A 391 -11.85 -51.25 1.83
N LEU A 392 -10.91 -51.58 0.93
CA LEU A 392 -10.99 -51.91 -0.49
C LEU A 392 -11.34 -53.42 -0.69
N PRO A 393 -11.50 -53.90 -1.94
CA PRO A 393 -12.14 -55.17 -2.28
C PRO A 393 -11.19 -56.38 -2.21
N LEU A 394 -11.76 -57.54 -1.89
CA LEU A 394 -11.67 -58.82 -2.62
C LEU A 394 -12.62 -59.81 -1.97
#